data_AF-A0A1I4QY28-F1
#
_entry.id   AF-A0A1I4QY28-F1
#
_cell.length_a   1.000
_cell.length_b   1.000
_cell.length_c   1.000
_cell.angle_alpha   90.00
_cell.angle_beta   90.00
_cell.angle_gamma   90.00
#
_symmetry.space_group_name_H-M   'P 1'
#
loop_
_entity.id
_entity.type
_entity.pdbx_description
1 polymer ?
#
loop_
_entity_poly.entity_id
_entity_poly.type
_entity_poly.pdbx_seq_one_letter_code
_entity_poly.pdbx_strand_id
1 'polypeptide(L)'
;MSTSTLDNEIREFVLTTVIDEMNILLSRDGITDESPVTVGGLELDSLSLIELTLRLESRFGVEIPDTDIEPLASLTLGGLVAEVVGRGAKA
;
A
#
# COMPACT_ATOMS: atom_id res chain seq x y z
N MET A 1 -7.57 12.00 -13.11
CA MET A 1 -8.50 10.96 -12.63
C MET A 1 -9.02 11.42 -11.28
N SER A 2 -10.32 11.38 -11.05
CA SER A 2 -10.89 11.84 -9.77
C SER A 2 -10.58 10.79 -8.70
N THR A 3 -9.49 10.99 -7.96
CA THR A 3 -9.12 10.15 -6.83
C THR A 3 -10.27 10.15 -5.81
N SER A 4 -10.83 8.97 -5.51
CA SER A 4 -11.92 8.85 -4.55
C SER A 4 -11.42 9.15 -3.14
N THR A 5 -12.31 9.52 -2.22
CA THR A 5 -11.97 9.68 -0.79
C THR A 5 -11.31 8.42 -0.24
N LEU A 6 -11.81 7.25 -0.63
CA LEU A 6 -11.25 5.95 -0.23
C LEU A 6 -9.81 5.75 -0.71
N ASP A 7 -9.51 6.09 -1.96
CA ASP A 7 -8.15 5.98 -2.52
C ASP A 7 -7.15 6.82 -1.71
N ASN A 8 -7.57 8.02 -1.30
CA ASN A 8 -6.76 8.90 -0.46
C ASN A 8 -6.55 8.30 0.94
N GLU A 9 -7.58 7.73 1.55
CA GLU A 9 -7.46 7.07 2.85
C GLU A 9 -6.54 5.86 2.81
N ILE A 10 -6.64 5.01 1.79
CA ILE A 10 -5.74 3.85 1.62
C ILE A 10 -4.31 4.33 1.41
N ARG A 11 -4.10 5.33 0.55
CA ARG A 11 -2.77 5.91 0.31
C ARG A 11 -2.15 6.44 1.59
N GLU A 12 -2.86 7.29 2.33
CA GLU A 12 -2.34 7.86 3.57
C GLU A 12 -2.08 6.76 4.60
N PHE A 13 -2.95 5.74 4.69
CA PHE A 13 -2.74 4.61 5.58
C PHE A 13 -1.46 3.83 5.25
N VAL A 14 -1.22 3.56 3.96
CA VAL A 14 0.02 2.90 3.52
C VAL A 14 1.23 3.74 3.91
N LEU A 15 1.23 5.04 3.57
CA LEU A 15 2.37 5.92 3.87
C LEU A 15 2.64 6.04 5.37
N THR A 16 1.61 6.26 6.18
CA THR A 16 1.71 6.29 7.65
C THR A 16 2.22 4.96 8.20
N THR A 17 1.74 3.82 7.68
CA THR A 17 2.21 2.52 8.13
C THR A 17 3.70 2.34 7.81
N VAL A 18 4.13 2.66 6.58
CA VAL A 18 5.52 2.49 6.17
C VAL A 18 6.47 3.45 6.90
N ILE A 19 6.04 4.68 7.18
CA ILE A 19 6.86 5.72 7.81
C ILE A 19 6.83 5.60 9.33
N ASP A 20 5.64 5.64 9.93
CA ASP A 20 5.49 5.81 11.38
C ASP A 20 5.49 4.47 12.12
N GLU A 21 4.92 3.43 11.52
CA GLU A 21 4.75 2.14 12.20
C GLU A 21 5.90 1.17 11.91
N MET A 22 6.37 1.13 10.68
CA MET A 22 7.41 0.20 10.23
C MET A 22 8.78 0.86 10.16
N ASN A 23 8.85 2.20 10.18
CA ASN A 23 10.08 2.99 10.10
C ASN A 23 10.99 2.57 8.91
N ILE A 24 10.36 2.24 7.78
CA ILE A 24 11.05 1.86 6.54
C ILE A 24 11.43 3.12 5.77
N LEU A 25 10.47 4.04 5.63
CA LEU A 25 10.70 5.34 5.02
C LEU A 25 10.85 6.42 6.09
N LEU A 26 11.77 7.36 5.84
CA LEU A 26 11.97 8.53 6.70
C LEU A 26 11.07 9.72 6.32
N SER A 27 10.48 9.69 5.11
CA SER A 27 9.70 10.79 4.56
C SER A 27 8.83 10.32 3.40
N ARG A 28 7.69 11.00 3.20
CA ARG A 28 6.85 10.88 1.99
C ARG A 28 7.29 11.79 0.84
N ASP A 29 8.35 12.57 1.02
CA ASP A 29 8.82 13.53 0.02
C ASP A 29 9.29 12.82 -1.24
N GLY A 30 8.71 13.20 -2.39
CA GLY A 30 8.98 12.56 -3.67
C GLY A 30 8.24 11.25 -3.93
N ILE A 31 7.42 10.75 -2.99
CA ILE A 31 6.56 9.58 -3.21
C ILE A 31 5.30 10.00 -3.97
N THR A 32 5.03 9.31 -5.07
CA THR A 32 3.88 9.54 -5.94
C THR A 32 3.15 8.24 -6.22
N ASP A 33 1.99 8.31 -6.88
CA ASP A 33 1.25 7.10 -7.28
C ASP A 33 2.02 6.23 -8.28
N GLU A 34 3.02 6.79 -8.95
CA GLU A 34 3.91 6.08 -9.89
C GLU A 34 5.12 5.47 -9.18
N SER A 35 5.34 5.77 -7.89
CA SER A 35 6.45 5.22 -7.12
C SER A 35 6.28 3.71 -6.93
N PRO A 36 7.31 2.90 -7.22
CA PRO A 36 7.29 1.45 -6.96
C PRO A 36 7.03 1.14 -5.49
N VAL A 37 6.35 0.02 -5.23
CA VAL A 37 6.12 -0.46 -3.86
C VAL A 37 7.41 -0.96 -3.20
N THR A 38 8.36 -1.43 -4.00
CA THR A 38 9.65 -1.94 -3.54
C THR A 38 10.76 -0.91 -3.77
N VAL A 39 11.87 -1.31 -4.40
CA VAL A 39 13.07 -0.50 -4.58
C VAL A 39 12.78 0.71 -5.48
N GLY A 40 13.19 1.89 -5.03
CA GLY A 40 12.99 3.16 -5.74
C GLY A 40 11.67 3.86 -5.43
N GLY A 41 10.92 3.38 -4.43
CA GLY A 41 9.70 4.02 -3.94
C GLY A 41 9.47 3.76 -2.46
N LEU A 42 8.63 2.78 -2.11
CA LEU A 42 8.27 2.51 -0.71
C LEU A 42 9.29 1.62 0.04
N GLU A 43 10.30 1.09 -0.66
CA GLU A 43 11.38 0.28 -0.09
C GLU A 43 10.87 -0.93 0.72
N LEU A 44 9.67 -1.44 0.40
CA LEU A 44 9.12 -2.61 1.08
C LEU A 44 9.83 -3.89 0.62
N ASP A 45 10.21 -4.72 1.58
CA ASP A 45 10.62 -6.10 1.35
C ASP A 45 9.43 -7.07 1.45
N SER A 46 9.66 -8.34 1.15
CA SER A 46 8.59 -9.36 1.15
C SER A 46 7.92 -9.55 2.51
N LEU A 47 8.66 -9.43 3.63
CA LEU A 47 8.08 -9.54 4.97
C LEU A 47 7.27 -8.30 5.33
N SER A 48 7.79 -7.12 5.01
CA SER A 48 7.07 -5.86 5.23
C SER A 48 5.80 -5.78 4.38
N LEU A 49 5.81 -6.32 3.16
CA LEU A 49 4.61 -6.44 2.34
C LEU A 49 3.54 -7.29 3.01
N ILE A 50 3.90 -8.46 3.54
CA ILE A 50 2.96 -9.33 4.26
C ILE A 50 2.35 -8.57 5.44
N GLU A 51 3.17 -7.90 6.24
CA GLU A 51 2.69 -7.11 7.37
C GLU A 51 1.75 -5.97 6.93
N LEU A 52 2.12 -5.23 5.89
CA LEU A 52 1.29 -4.17 5.34
C LEU A 52 -0.06 -4.71 4.84
N THR A 53 -0.05 -5.86 4.16
CA THR A 53 -1.29 -6.49 3.68
C THR A 53 -2.19 -6.90 4.83
N LEU A 54 -1.68 -7.55 5.88
CA LEU A 54 -2.47 -7.89 7.08
C LEU A 54 -3.10 -6.65 7.74
N ARG A 55 -2.35 -5.54 7.78
CA ARG A 55 -2.87 -4.25 8.30
C ARG A 55 -3.95 -3.67 7.39
N LEU A 56 -3.79 -3.75 6.06
CA LEU A 56 -4.79 -3.32 5.09
C LEU A 56 -6.07 -4.15 5.17
N GLU A 57 -5.95 -5.48 5.27
CA GLU A 57 -7.09 -6.38 5.48
C GLU A 57 -7.87 -6.02 6.74
N SER A 58 -7.16 -5.81 7.86
CA SER A 58 -7.75 -5.41 9.14
C SER A 58 -8.44 -4.04 9.08
N ARG A 59 -7.80 -3.04 8.45
CA ARG A 59 -8.31 -1.67 8.39
C ARG A 59 -9.48 -1.50 7.41
N PHE A 60 -9.40 -2.13 6.24
CA PHE A 60 -10.32 -1.89 5.12
C PHE A 60 -11.25 -3.07 4.82
N GLY A 61 -11.10 -4.20 5.53
CA GLY A 61 -11.94 -5.38 5.40
C GLY A 61 -11.78 -6.10 4.06
N VAL A 62 -10.58 -6.07 3.48
CA VAL A 62 -10.23 -6.79 2.25
C VAL A 62 -9.57 -8.13 2.57
N GLU A 63 -9.50 -9.02 1.59
CA GLU A 63 -8.72 -10.26 1.66
C GLU A 63 -7.61 -10.22 0.61
N ILE A 64 -6.37 -10.41 1.05
CA ILE A 64 -5.16 -10.41 0.26
C ILE A 64 -4.43 -11.72 0.54
N PRO A 65 -4.60 -12.74 -0.32
CA PRO A 65 -3.93 -14.02 -0.11
C PRO A 65 -2.42 -13.88 -0.30
N ASP A 66 -1.64 -14.71 0.39
CA ASP A 66 -0.18 -14.73 0.30
C ASP A 66 0.34 -14.90 -1.14
N THR A 67 -0.44 -15.52 -2.02
CA THR A 67 -0.13 -15.68 -3.46
C THR A 67 -0.07 -14.36 -4.22
N ASP A 68 -0.71 -13.31 -3.70
CA ASP A 68 -0.77 -11.99 -4.31
C ASP A 68 0.36 -11.07 -3.84
N ILE A 69 1.16 -11.48 -2.84
CA ILE A 69 2.27 -10.67 -2.32
C ILE A 69 3.33 -10.36 -3.39
N GLU A 70 3.75 -11.35 -4.18
CA GLU A 70 4.71 -11.15 -5.28
C GLU A 70 4.16 -10.22 -6.38
N PRO A 71 2.92 -10.41 -6.86
CA PRO A 71 2.25 -9.44 -7.74
C PRO A 71 2.21 -8.02 -7.17
N LEU A 72 1.83 -7.86 -5.89
CA LEU A 72 1.75 -6.56 -5.22
C LEU A 72 3.12 -5.86 -5.13
N ALA A 73 4.19 -6.61 -4.92
CA ALA A 73 5.57 -6.10 -4.92
C ALA A 73 5.99 -5.46 -6.25
N SER A 74 5.34 -5.86 -7.35
CA SER A 74 5.62 -5.36 -8.70
C SER A 74 4.77 -4.13 -9.06
N LEU A 75 3.86 -3.71 -8.19
CA LEU A 75 2.98 -2.56 -8.43
C LEU A 75 3.65 -1.24 -8.00
N THR A 76 3.02 -0.15 -8.41
CA THR A 76 3.26 1.18 -7.86
C THR A 76 2.31 1.44 -6.69
N LEU A 77 2.54 2.51 -5.92
CA LEU A 77 1.64 2.94 -4.84
C LEU A 77 0.19 3.11 -5.35
N GLY A 78 0.00 3.74 -6.50
CA GLY A 78 -1.31 3.88 -7.12
C GLY A 78 -1.92 2.55 -7.53
N GLY A 79 -1.09 1.62 -8.02
CA GLY A 79 -1.51 0.24 -8.33
C GLY A 79 -1.97 -0.53 -7.09
N LEU A 80 -1.21 -0.44 -5.99
CA LEU A 80 -1.58 -1.04 -4.70
C LEU A 80 -2.91 -0.48 -4.18
N VAL A 81 -3.09 0.84 -4.22
CA VAL A 81 -4.34 1.49 -3.82
C VAL A 81 -5.50 1.00 -4.69
N ALA A 82 -5.33 1.00 -6.01
CA ALA A 82 -6.36 0.53 -6.94
C ALA A 82 -6.73 -0.94 -6.71
N GLU A 83 -5.76 -1.79 -6.37
CA GLU A 83 -5.97 -3.20 -6.11
C GLU A 83 -6.77 -3.42 -4.82
N VAL A 84 -6.44 -2.69 -3.75
CA VAL A 84 -7.19 -2.72 -2.49
C VAL A 84 -8.63 -2.23 -2.70
N VAL A 85 -8.83 -1.15 -3.47
CA VAL A 85 -10.17 -0.68 -3.85
C VAL A 85 -10.93 -1.72 -4.67
N GLY A 86 -10.26 -2.35 -5.65
CA GLY A 86 -10.83 -3.39 -6.51
C GLY A 86 -11.31 -4.62 -5.74
N ARG A 87 -10.67 -4.93 -4.60
CA ARG A 87 -11.06 -5.99 -3.67
C ARG A 87 -12.29 -5.67 -2.81
N GLY A 88 -12.82 -4.45 -2.91
CA GLY A 88 -14.03 -4.03 -2.18
C GLY A 88 -13.74 -3.39 -0.83
N ALA A 89 -12.59 -2.73 -0.68
CA ALA A 89 -12.22 -1.95 0.51
C ALA A 89 -13.31 -0.97 0.94
N LYS A 90 -13.42 -0.78 2.27
CA LYS A 90 -14.39 0.12 2.91
C LYS A 90 -13.68 1.04 3.89
N ALA A 91 -14.04 2.33 3.86
CA ALA A 91 -13.54 3.38 4.75
C ALA A 91 -14.11 3.25 6.16
#